data_AF-A0A3M1KNV4-F1
#
_entry.id   AF-A0A3M1KNV4-F1
#
_cell.length_a   1.000
_cell.length_b   1.000
_cell.length_c   1.000
_cell.angle_alpha   90.00
_cell.angle_beta   90.00
_cell.angle_gamma   90.00
#
_symmetry.space_group_name_H-M   'P 1'
#
loop_
_entity.id
_entity.type
_entity.pdbx_description
1 polymer ?
#
loop_
_entity_poly.entity_id
_entity_poly.type
_entity_poly.pdbx_seq_one_letter_code
_entity_poly.pdbx_strand_id
1 'polypeptide(L)'
;MTATSFFEKFIGHQRKRTESAVAGYRELVPAIATGKEPAPADVERLLAEAGKSLDDLRRDVEHYQRRMALKAAVASMPKLEDQRRQLDEQIAAADRLLEEAEKQHEETTEPLYARRREVDAAIADASRALSELVHSCQDPDLRRELEECEAELRQLDEQHHQLENQAHRMKRKAEEEHQNAEHQM
;
A
#
# COMPACT_ATOMS: atom_id res chain seq x y z
N MET A 1 50.52 25.99 61.58
CA MET A 1 49.56 25.15 60.81
C MET A 1 49.45 23.82 61.53
N THR A 2 48.26 23.47 62.01
CA THR A 2 48.01 22.16 62.64
C THR A 2 47.74 21.13 61.56
N ALA A 3 48.13 19.87 61.77
CA ALA A 3 47.88 18.77 60.83
C ALA A 3 46.40 18.70 60.39
N THR A 4 45.47 19.02 61.29
CA THR A 4 44.03 19.10 61.04
C THR A 4 43.66 20.09 59.93
N SER A 5 44.23 21.30 59.95
CA SER A 5 43.96 22.34 58.93
C SER A 5 44.49 21.98 57.53
N PHE A 6 45.52 21.13 57.46
CA PHE A 6 46.03 20.59 56.20
C PHE A 6 45.08 19.53 55.64
N PHE A 7 44.62 18.58 56.46
CA PHE A 7 43.68 17.54 56.03
C PHE A 7 42.32 18.11 55.59
N GLU A 8 41.79 19.12 56.28
CA GLU A 8 40.54 19.78 55.86
C GLU A 8 40.67 20.46 54.49
N LYS A 9 41.77 21.20 54.25
CA LYS A 9 42.05 21.80 52.94
C LYS A 9 42.25 20.72 51.86
N PHE A 10 42.96 19.64 52.19
CA PHE A 10 43.20 18.54 51.28
C PHE A 10 41.90 17.83 50.88
N ILE A 11 41.02 17.53 51.84
CA ILE A 11 39.69 16.94 51.60
C ILE A 11 38.82 17.88 50.76
N GLY A 12 38.84 19.18 51.04
CA GLY A 12 38.12 20.18 50.26
C GLY A 12 38.61 20.26 48.80
N HIS A 13 39.91 20.22 48.58
CA HIS A 13 40.49 20.16 47.23
C HIS A 13 40.17 18.85 46.51
N GLN A 14 40.19 17.72 47.22
CA GLN A 14 39.85 16.42 46.66
C GLN A 14 38.39 16.37 46.19
N ARG A 15 37.45 16.84 47.01
CA ARG A 15 36.02 16.93 46.63
C ARG A 15 35.81 17.79 45.39
N LYS A 16 36.41 18.99 45.35
CA LYS A 16 36.31 19.90 44.19
C LYS A 16 36.88 19.26 42.91
N ARG A 17 37.98 18.52 43.00
CA ARG A 17 38.54 17.79 41.86
C ARG A 17 37.59 16.72 41.35
N THR A 18 37.02 15.90 42.25
CA THR A 18 36.06 14.86 41.86
C THR A 18 34.80 15.46 41.24
N GLU A 19 34.25 16.54 41.81
CA GLU A 19 33.10 17.26 41.25
C GLU A 19 33.41 17.81 39.85
N SER A 20 34.58 18.43 39.68
CA SER A 20 35.03 18.93 38.37
C SER A 20 35.25 17.81 37.36
N ALA A 21 35.77 16.66 37.78
CA ALA A 21 35.97 15.50 36.91
C ALA A 21 34.64 14.87 36.48
N VAL A 22 33.66 14.78 37.38
CA VAL A 22 32.31 14.33 37.06
C VAL A 22 31.61 15.31 36.10
N ALA A 23 31.76 16.61 36.29
CA ALA A 23 31.25 17.62 35.37
C ALA A 23 31.91 17.48 33.98
N GLY A 24 33.24 17.37 33.94
CA GLY A 24 33.98 17.14 32.70
C GLY A 24 33.56 15.86 31.99
N TYR A 25 33.34 14.76 32.73
CA TYR A 25 32.84 13.51 32.17
C TYR A 25 31.45 13.67 31.52
N ARG A 26 30.55 14.44 32.15
CA ARG A 26 29.22 14.75 31.60
C ARG A 26 29.28 15.58 30.33
N GLU A 27 30.32 16.40 30.14
CA GLU A 27 30.57 17.14 28.89
C GLU A 27 31.29 16.29 27.84
N LEU A 28 32.14 15.36 28.27
CA LEU A 28 32.87 14.45 27.41
C LEU A 28 31.94 13.52 26.62
N VAL A 29 30.96 12.90 27.30
CA VAL A 29 30.00 11.97 26.69
C VAL A 29 29.27 12.57 25.47
N PRO A 30 28.59 13.74 25.57
CA PRO A 30 27.93 14.35 24.42
C PRO A 30 28.93 14.77 23.35
N ALA A 31 30.11 15.28 23.73
CA ALA A 31 31.13 15.69 22.78
C ALA A 31 31.58 14.51 21.90
N ILE A 32 31.92 13.37 22.50
CA ILE A 32 32.27 12.13 21.79
C ILE A 32 31.08 11.64 20.96
N ALA A 33 29.88 11.63 21.54
CA ALA A 33 28.67 11.19 20.83
C ALA A 33 28.37 12.01 19.56
N THR A 34 28.77 13.29 19.53
CA THR A 34 28.65 14.19 18.37
C THR A 34 29.84 14.14 17.41
N GLY A 35 30.82 13.26 17.64
CA GLY A 35 31.98 13.06 16.75
C GLY A 35 33.21 13.91 17.08
N LYS A 36 33.26 14.54 18.27
CA LYS A 36 34.51 15.15 18.74
C LYS A 36 35.47 14.06 19.20
N GLU A 37 36.73 14.13 18.76
CA GLU A 37 37.79 13.22 19.17
C GLU A 37 38.73 13.89 20.18
N PRO A 38 38.46 13.77 21.49
CA PRO A 38 39.36 14.24 22.53
C PRO A 38 40.64 13.38 22.59
N ALA A 39 41.75 13.98 23.01
CA ALA A 39 43.02 13.27 23.13
C ALA A 39 42.92 12.09 24.12
N PRO A 40 43.42 10.88 23.77
CA PRO A 40 43.30 9.70 24.63
C PRO A 40 43.83 9.90 26.05
N ALA A 41 44.96 10.59 26.19
CA ALA A 41 45.57 10.87 27.49
C ALA A 41 44.68 11.75 28.40
N ASP A 42 43.93 12.69 27.82
CA ASP A 42 43.01 13.54 28.57
C ASP A 42 41.76 12.76 28.99
N VAL A 43 41.28 11.85 28.14
CA VAL A 43 40.15 10.95 28.44
C VAL A 43 40.52 10.00 29.57
N GLU A 44 41.66 9.32 29.48
CA GLU A 44 42.12 8.39 30.53
C GLU A 44 42.27 9.09 31.89
N ARG A 45 42.88 10.28 31.91
CA ARG A 45 43.00 11.09 33.14
C ARG A 45 41.63 11.43 33.70
N LEU A 46 40.70 11.89 32.86
CA LEU A 46 39.36 12.31 33.30
C LEU A 46 38.54 11.12 33.81
N LEU A 47 38.62 9.97 33.15
CA LEU A 47 37.95 8.73 33.59
C LEU A 47 38.46 8.28 34.94
N ALA A 48 39.79 8.27 35.14
CA ALA A 48 40.40 7.93 36.42
C ALA A 48 39.97 8.89 37.54
N GLU A 49 39.97 10.20 37.29
CA GLU A 49 39.56 11.21 38.28
C GLU A 49 38.05 11.19 38.59
N ALA A 50 37.22 10.80 37.62
CA ALA A 50 35.77 10.64 37.76
C ALA A 50 35.35 9.27 38.31
N GLY A 51 36.29 8.33 38.47
CA GLY A 51 36.01 6.96 38.91
C GLY A 51 35.17 6.16 37.89
N LYS A 52 35.41 6.36 36.60
CA LYS A 52 34.71 5.72 35.48
C LYS A 52 35.61 4.80 34.69
N SER A 53 35.04 3.73 34.16
CA SER A 53 35.73 2.83 33.23
C SER A 53 35.52 3.27 31.77
N LEU A 54 36.34 2.73 30.86
CA LEU A 54 36.13 2.89 29.42
C LEU A 54 34.80 2.26 28.98
N ASP A 55 34.39 1.14 29.59
CA ASP A 55 33.10 0.51 29.32
C ASP A 55 31.91 1.40 29.74
N ASP A 56 32.03 2.09 30.88
CA ASP A 56 31.04 3.10 31.29
C ASP A 56 30.95 4.22 30.26
N LEU A 57 32.09 4.74 29.79
CA LEU A 57 32.12 5.78 28.75
C LEU A 57 31.45 5.30 27.46
N ARG A 58 31.79 4.10 26.97
CA ARG A 58 31.16 3.53 25.78
C ARG A 58 29.64 3.43 25.95
N ARG A 59 29.19 2.87 27.06
CA ARG A 59 27.76 2.69 27.35
C ARG A 59 27.04 4.04 27.43
N ASP A 60 27.61 5.02 28.11
CA ASP A 60 26.99 6.33 28.30
C ASP A 60 26.95 7.14 26.99
N VAL A 61 27.95 6.99 26.12
CA VAL A 61 27.95 7.53 24.74
C VAL A 61 26.85 6.88 23.89
N GLU A 62 26.73 5.55 23.88
CA GLU A 62 25.67 4.83 23.16
C GLU A 62 24.27 5.26 23.66
N HIS A 63 24.09 5.37 24.97
CA HIS A 63 22.84 5.86 25.56
C HIS A 63 22.52 7.29 25.13
N TYR A 64 23.51 8.17 25.10
CA TYR A 64 23.31 9.55 24.65
C TYR A 64 22.89 9.60 23.17
N GLN A 65 23.59 8.86 22.29
CA GLN A 65 23.25 8.77 20.87
C GLN A 65 21.82 8.26 20.67
N ARG A 66 21.45 7.17 21.36
CA ARG A 66 20.08 6.63 21.32
C ARG A 66 19.06 7.65 21.81
N ARG A 67 19.35 8.38 22.89
CA ARG A 67 18.47 9.41 23.44
C ARG A 67 18.28 10.57 22.45
N MET A 68 19.32 10.99 21.73
CA MET A 68 19.20 12.03 20.71
C MET A 68 18.35 11.57 19.54
N ALA A 69 18.53 10.33 19.06
CA ALA A 69 17.70 9.76 18.00
C ALA A 69 16.22 9.70 18.41
N LEU A 70 15.93 9.23 19.64
CA LEU A 70 14.57 9.21 20.17
C LEU A 70 13.99 10.63 20.30
N LYS A 71 14.77 11.61 20.76
CA LYS A 71 14.33 13.01 20.85
C LYS A 71 13.99 13.57 19.46
N ALA A 72 14.79 13.27 18.44
CA ALA A 72 14.51 13.68 17.07
C ALA A 72 13.21 13.05 16.54
N ALA A 73 12.97 11.77 16.83
CA ALA A 73 11.73 11.09 16.46
C ALA A 73 10.50 11.67 17.17
N VAL A 74 10.60 12.00 18.46
CA VAL A 74 9.51 12.69 19.19
C VAL A 74 9.27 14.08 18.62
N ALA A 75 10.34 14.81 18.27
CA ALA A 75 10.23 16.14 17.68
C ALA A 75 9.58 16.13 16.29
N SER A 76 9.61 15.02 15.55
CA SER A 76 8.92 14.90 14.26
C SER A 76 7.44 14.54 14.38
N MET A 77 6.94 14.15 15.57
CA MET A 77 5.55 13.75 15.76
C MET A 77 4.52 14.79 15.31
N PRO A 78 4.61 16.08 15.69
CA PRO A 78 3.58 17.07 15.31
C PRO A 78 3.43 17.21 13.79
N LYS A 79 4.56 17.20 13.07
CA LYS A 79 4.55 17.25 11.59
C LYS A 79 3.87 16.02 10.99
N LEU A 80 4.12 14.83 11.54
CA LEU A 80 3.49 13.60 11.09
C LEU A 80 1.99 13.58 11.41
N GLU A 81 1.58 14.12 12.55
CA GLU A 81 0.16 14.27 12.92
C GLU A 81 -0.57 15.24 11.99
N ASP A 82 0.05 16.37 11.66
CA ASP A 82 -0.48 17.33 10.68
C ASP A 82 -0.61 16.69 9.29
N GLN A 83 0.41 15.96 8.85
CA GLN A 83 0.37 15.22 7.58
C GLN A 83 -0.74 14.16 7.58
N ARG A 84 -0.91 13.42 8.68
CA ARG A 84 -1.99 12.44 8.81
C ARG A 84 -3.35 13.11 8.68
N ARG A 85 -3.56 14.22 9.39
CA ARG A 85 -4.82 14.97 9.33
C ARG A 85 -5.12 15.48 7.92
N GLN A 86 -4.12 16.00 7.20
CA GLN A 86 -4.30 16.45 5.82
C GLN A 86 -4.68 15.30 4.89
N LEU A 87 -4.08 14.12 5.07
CA LEU A 87 -4.44 12.92 4.31
C LEU A 87 -5.87 12.48 4.63
N ASP A 88 -6.25 12.46 5.90
CA ASP A 88 -7.60 12.10 6.33
C ASP A 88 -8.65 13.05 5.71
N GLU A 89 -8.37 14.36 5.65
CA GLU A 89 -9.23 15.36 5.01
C GLU A 89 -9.36 15.14 3.48
N GLN A 90 -8.27 14.74 2.81
CA GLN A 90 -8.28 14.42 1.38
C GLN A 90 -9.07 13.14 1.09
N ILE A 91 -8.90 12.10 1.90
CA ILE A 91 -9.64 10.84 1.78
C ILE A 91 -11.13 11.11 1.95
N ALA A 92 -11.53 11.83 3.02
CA ALA A 92 -12.93 12.16 3.25
C ALA A 92 -13.55 13.04 2.15
N ALA A 93 -12.75 13.84 1.44
CA ALA A 93 -13.22 14.58 0.27
C ALA A 93 -13.42 13.65 -0.95
N ALA A 94 -12.49 12.72 -1.19
CA ALA A 94 -12.59 11.75 -2.27
C ALA A 94 -13.78 10.79 -2.07
N ASP A 95 -13.99 10.31 -0.85
CA ASP A 95 -15.11 9.41 -0.52
C ASP A 95 -16.47 10.07 -0.79
N ARG A 96 -16.63 11.36 -0.43
CA ARG A 96 -17.85 12.12 -0.72
C ARG A 96 -18.08 12.31 -2.21
N LEU A 97 -17.02 12.50 -3.00
CA LEU A 97 -17.14 12.60 -4.45
C LEU A 97 -17.55 11.26 -5.07
N LEU A 98 -17.02 10.15 -4.54
CA LEU A 98 -17.39 8.82 -4.98
C LEU A 98 -18.86 8.52 -4.67
N GLU A 99 -19.31 8.78 -3.44
CA GLU A 99 -20.69 8.56 -3.02
C GLU A 99 -21.69 9.33 -3.90
N GLU A 100 -21.41 10.60 -4.22
CA GLU A 100 -22.26 11.39 -5.10
C GLU A 100 -22.27 10.83 -6.54
N ALA A 101 -21.12 10.38 -7.05
CA ALA A 101 -21.02 9.80 -8.38
C ALA A 101 -21.76 8.45 -8.48
N GLU A 102 -21.68 7.61 -7.45
CA GLU A 102 -22.42 6.35 -7.36
C GLU A 102 -23.93 6.61 -7.34
N LYS A 103 -24.38 7.56 -6.51
CA LYS A 103 -25.78 7.96 -6.47
C LYS A 103 -26.27 8.47 -7.82
N GLN A 104 -25.52 9.35 -8.48
CA GLN A 104 -25.87 9.85 -9.81
C GLN A 104 -25.93 8.72 -10.84
N HIS A 105 -25.02 7.75 -10.76
CA HIS A 105 -25.02 6.58 -11.62
C HIS A 105 -26.28 5.74 -11.42
N GLU A 106 -26.65 5.43 -10.16
CA GLU A 106 -27.87 4.68 -9.84
C GLU A 106 -29.11 5.40 -10.35
N GLU A 107 -29.27 6.69 -10.03
CA GLU A 107 -30.42 7.50 -10.46
C GLU A 107 -30.56 7.55 -12.00
N THR A 108 -29.43 7.56 -12.72
CA THR A 108 -29.43 7.59 -14.19
C THR A 108 -29.71 6.21 -14.79
N THR A 109 -29.16 5.14 -14.21
CA THR A 109 -29.18 3.81 -14.82
C THR A 109 -30.40 2.98 -14.44
N GLU A 110 -30.95 3.16 -13.24
CA GLU A 110 -32.14 2.45 -12.77
C GLU A 110 -33.34 2.56 -13.74
N PRO A 111 -33.75 3.76 -14.22
CA PRO A 111 -34.85 3.87 -15.18
C PRO A 111 -34.51 3.24 -16.53
N LEU A 112 -33.24 3.24 -16.94
CA LEU A 112 -32.80 2.60 -18.19
C LEU A 112 -32.91 1.07 -18.08
N TYR A 113 -32.50 0.49 -16.96
CA TYR A 113 -32.65 -0.94 -16.71
C TYR A 113 -34.13 -1.35 -16.60
N ALA A 114 -34.97 -0.53 -15.97
CA ALA A 114 -36.41 -0.75 -15.95
C ALA A 114 -36.98 -0.75 -17.37
N ARG A 115 -36.66 0.28 -18.17
CA ARG A 115 -37.13 0.38 -19.56
C ARG A 115 -36.65 -0.76 -20.43
N ARG A 116 -35.40 -1.20 -20.27
CA ARG A 116 -34.86 -2.35 -20.98
C ARG A 116 -35.66 -3.62 -20.67
N ARG A 117 -35.94 -3.88 -19.39
CA ARG A 117 -36.75 -5.06 -18.99
C ARG A 117 -38.15 -5.04 -19.61
N GLU A 118 -38.80 -3.87 -19.68
CA GLU A 118 -40.08 -3.73 -20.35
C GLU A 118 -40.00 -4.06 -21.85
N VAL A 119 -38.97 -3.55 -22.52
CA VAL A 119 -38.74 -3.82 -23.95
C VAL A 119 -38.44 -5.30 -24.18
N ASP A 120 -37.59 -5.91 -23.36
CA ASP A 120 -37.27 -7.34 -23.46
C ASP A 120 -38.53 -8.21 -23.25
N ALA A 121 -39.40 -7.85 -22.31
CA ALA A 121 -40.69 -8.52 -22.11
C ALA A 121 -41.60 -8.37 -23.33
N ALA A 122 -41.71 -7.16 -23.89
CA ALA A 122 -42.53 -6.91 -25.08
C ALA A 122 -42.02 -7.68 -26.32
N ILE A 123 -40.69 -7.81 -26.47
CA ILE A 123 -40.08 -8.63 -27.52
C ILE A 123 -40.47 -10.10 -27.31
N ALA A 124 -40.34 -10.63 -26.10
CA ALA A 124 -40.71 -12.01 -25.80
C ALA A 124 -42.20 -12.29 -26.08
N ASP A 125 -43.09 -11.36 -25.72
CA ASP A 125 -44.52 -11.46 -26.01
C ASP A 125 -44.79 -11.45 -27.51
N ALA A 126 -44.14 -10.55 -28.26
CA ALA A 126 -44.26 -10.48 -29.72
C ALA A 126 -43.75 -11.76 -30.40
N SER A 127 -42.64 -12.33 -29.92
CA SER A 127 -42.12 -13.61 -30.40
C SER A 127 -43.11 -14.75 -30.16
N ARG A 128 -43.75 -14.81 -28.99
CA ARG A 128 -44.80 -15.82 -28.72
C ARG A 128 -46.00 -15.64 -29.65
N ALA A 129 -46.47 -14.41 -29.82
CA ALA A 129 -47.57 -14.11 -30.74
C ALA A 129 -47.24 -14.48 -32.20
N LEU A 130 -46.00 -14.23 -32.63
CA LEU A 130 -45.51 -14.67 -33.94
C LEU A 130 -45.56 -16.20 -34.07
N SER A 131 -45.05 -16.92 -33.06
CA SER A 131 -45.12 -18.37 -33.04
C SER A 131 -46.57 -18.86 -33.09
N GLU A 132 -47.49 -18.29 -32.31
CA GLU A 132 -48.91 -18.65 -32.34
C GLU A 132 -49.53 -18.38 -33.72
N LEU A 133 -49.23 -17.24 -34.35
CA LEU A 133 -49.72 -16.91 -35.69
C LEU A 133 -49.28 -17.97 -36.70
N VAL A 134 -47.99 -18.32 -36.70
CA VAL A 134 -47.43 -19.39 -37.53
C VAL A 134 -48.14 -20.73 -37.26
N HIS A 135 -48.28 -21.13 -35.99
CA HIS A 135 -48.92 -22.39 -35.61
C HIS A 135 -50.43 -22.41 -35.86
N SER A 136 -51.06 -21.25 -36.04
CA SER A 136 -52.49 -21.14 -36.38
C SER A 136 -52.76 -21.15 -37.89
N CYS A 137 -51.72 -21.00 -38.72
CA CYS A 137 -51.85 -21.01 -40.18
C CYS A 137 -52.44 -22.35 -40.66
N GLN A 138 -53.59 -22.32 -41.34
CA GLN A 138 -54.26 -23.55 -41.80
C GLN A 138 -53.74 -24.06 -43.15
N ASP A 139 -52.85 -23.30 -43.79
CA ASP A 139 -52.26 -23.64 -45.08
C ASP A 139 -51.12 -24.66 -44.89
N PRO A 140 -51.26 -25.90 -45.40
CA PRO A 140 -50.26 -26.95 -45.23
C PRO A 140 -48.99 -26.73 -46.07
N ASP A 141 -49.09 -26.04 -47.21
CA ASP A 141 -47.94 -25.81 -48.09
C ASP A 141 -47.00 -24.77 -47.46
N LEU A 142 -47.55 -23.68 -46.92
CA LEU A 142 -46.78 -22.66 -46.19
C LEU A 142 -46.11 -23.19 -44.92
N ARG A 143 -46.74 -24.14 -44.20
CA ARG A 143 -46.11 -24.79 -43.05
C ARG A 143 -44.92 -25.63 -43.46
N ARG A 144 -45.04 -26.40 -44.55
CA ARG A 144 -43.94 -27.22 -45.05
C ARG A 144 -42.77 -26.35 -45.51
N GLU A 145 -43.03 -25.27 -46.25
CA GLU A 145 -42.00 -24.31 -46.66
C GLU A 145 -41.28 -23.71 -45.45
N LEU A 146 -42.01 -23.36 -44.39
CA LEU A 146 -41.41 -22.85 -43.16
C LEU A 146 -40.53 -23.90 -42.45
N GLU A 147 -41.01 -25.13 -42.31
CA GLU A 147 -40.24 -26.23 -41.69
C GLU A 147 -38.94 -26.52 -42.46
N GLU A 148 -38.99 -26.46 -43.80
CA GLU A 148 -37.82 -26.59 -44.68
C GLU A 148 -36.83 -25.44 -44.45
N CYS A 149 -37.29 -24.18 -44.45
CA CYS A 149 -36.45 -23.03 -44.15
C CYS A 149 -35.83 -23.07 -42.73
N GLU A 150 -36.59 -23.51 -41.71
CA GLU A 150 -36.08 -23.66 -40.34
C GLU A 150 -35.04 -24.78 -40.21
N ALA A 151 -35.16 -25.85 -41.01
CA ALA A 151 -34.16 -26.90 -41.09
C ALA A 151 -32.86 -26.39 -41.74
N GLU A 152 -32.97 -25.62 -42.83
CA GLU A 152 -31.82 -25.01 -43.50
C GLU A 152 -31.10 -24.00 -42.59
N LEU A 153 -31.84 -23.16 -41.87
CA LEU A 153 -31.27 -22.21 -40.90
C LEU A 153 -30.48 -22.92 -39.79
N ARG A 154 -31.03 -23.97 -39.19
CA ARG A 154 -30.34 -24.75 -38.15
C ARG A 154 -29.05 -25.37 -38.69
N GLN A 155 -29.08 -25.89 -39.91
CA GLN A 155 -27.90 -26.47 -40.55
C GLN A 155 -26.82 -25.40 -40.79
N LEU A 156 -27.20 -24.20 -41.23
CA LEU A 156 -26.28 -23.09 -41.44
C LEU A 156 -25.67 -22.58 -40.13
N ASP A 157 -26.46 -22.46 -39.05
CA ASP A 157 -25.96 -22.06 -37.72
C ASP A 157 -24.96 -23.07 -37.15
N GLU A 158 -25.24 -24.37 -37.26
CA GLU A 158 -24.30 -25.42 -36.86
C GLU A 158 -23.00 -25.35 -37.66
N GLN A 159 -23.08 -25.13 -38.99
CA GLN A 159 -21.90 -24.94 -39.83
C GLN A 159 -21.11 -23.70 -39.42
N HIS A 160 -21.79 -22.59 -39.14
CA HIS A 160 -21.15 -21.36 -38.70
C HIS A 160 -20.39 -21.56 -37.39
N HIS A 161 -21.03 -22.16 -36.38
CA HIS A 161 -20.37 -22.49 -35.11
C HIS A 161 -19.20 -23.46 -35.27
N GLN A 162 -19.30 -24.44 -36.17
CA GLN A 162 -18.18 -25.34 -36.46
C GLN A 162 -16.99 -24.58 -37.06
N LEU A 163 -17.23 -23.69 -38.02
CA LEU A 163 -16.20 -22.86 -38.65
C LEU A 163 -15.57 -21.89 -37.66
N GLU A 164 -16.36 -21.26 -36.80
CA GLU A 164 -15.89 -20.35 -35.76
C GLU A 164 -14.99 -21.07 -34.75
N ASN A 165 -15.41 -22.26 -34.29
CA ASN A 165 -14.60 -23.10 -33.42
C ASN A 165 -13.30 -23.57 -34.10
N GLN A 166 -13.35 -23.90 -35.40
CA GLN A 166 -12.15 -24.23 -36.18
C GLN A 166 -11.20 -23.04 -36.29
N ALA A 167 -11.72 -21.84 -36.57
CA ALA A 167 -10.93 -20.62 -36.64
C ALA A 167 -10.25 -20.29 -35.31
N HIS A 168 -10.98 -20.40 -34.19
CA HIS A 168 -10.41 -20.22 -32.85
C HIS A 168 -9.32 -21.25 -32.53
N ARG A 169 -9.51 -22.52 -32.90
CA ARG A 169 -8.49 -23.58 -32.73
C ARG A 169 -7.24 -23.30 -33.55
N MET A 170 -7.40 -22.91 -34.82
CA MET A 170 -6.26 -22.59 -35.69
C MET A 170 -5.50 -21.37 -35.20
N LYS A 171 -6.21 -20.32 -34.73
CA LYS A 171 -5.59 -19.13 -34.16
C LYS A 171 -4.78 -19.45 -32.91
N ARG A 172 -5.35 -20.20 -31.96
CA ARG A 172 -4.63 -20.65 -30.77
C ARG A 172 -3.40 -21.48 -31.11
N LYS A 173 -3.52 -22.41 -32.07
CA LYS A 173 -2.39 -23.24 -32.52
C LYS A 173 -1.27 -22.40 -33.13
N ALA A 174 -1.61 -21.40 -33.94
CA ALA A 174 -0.63 -20.48 -34.54
C ALA A 174 0.07 -19.62 -33.48
N GLU A 175 -0.67 -19.16 -32.45
CA GLU A 175 -0.09 -18.43 -31.30
C GLU A 175 0.86 -19.32 -30.48
N GLU A 176 0.48 -20.57 -30.23
CA GLU A 176 1.31 -21.57 -29.54
C GLU A 176 2.57 -21.91 -30.36
N GLU A 177 2.46 -22.07 -31.68
CA GLU A 177 3.61 -22.31 -32.58
C GLU A 177 4.56 -21.10 -32.62
N HIS A 178 4.04 -19.87 -32.61
CA HIS A 178 4.85 -18.66 -32.55
C HIS A 178 5.62 -18.55 -31.22
N GLN A 179 4.94 -18.78 -30.09
CA GLN A 179 5.59 -18.75 -28.77
C GLN A 179 6.66 -19.84 -28.63
N ASN A 180 6.39 -21.04 -29.16
CA ASN A 180 7.36 -22.13 -29.16
C ASN A 180 8.58 -21.83 -30.06
N ALA A 181 8.39 -21.16 -31.19
CA ALA A 181 9.48 -20.74 -32.06
C ALA A 181 10.35 -19.63 -31.43
N GLU A 182 9.73 -18.70 -30.70
CA GLU A 182 10.45 -17.65 -29.94
C GLU A 182 11.25 -18.21 -28.75
N HIS A 183 10.79 -19.29 -28.12
CA HIS A 183 11.52 -19.94 -27.01
C HIS A 183 12.67 -20.85 -27.46
N GLN A 184 12.78 -21.16 -28.75
CA GLN A 184 13.84 -22.01 -29.32
C GLN A 184 14.98 -21.22 -30.00
N MET A 185 14.86 -19.89 -30.09
CA MET A 185 15.93 -18.97 -30.53
C MET A 185 16.63 -18.33 -29.34
#